data_AF-A0A7X6CFU0-F1
#
_entry.id   AF-A0A7X6CFU0-F1
#
_cell.length_a   1.000
_cell.length_b   1.000
_cell.length_c   1.000
_cell.angle_alpha   90.00
_cell.angle_beta   90.00
_cell.angle_gamma   90.00
#
_symmetry.space_group_name_H-M   'P 1'
#
loop_
_entity.id
_entity.type
_entity.pdbx_description
1 polymer ?
#
loop_
_entity_poly.entity_id
_entity_poly.type
_entity_poly.pdbx_seq_one_letter_code
_entity_poly.pdbx_strand_id
1 'polypeptide(L)'
;MQAETEIRQASLERSKSIAPYDLLYLADWQIVELNDPEMSALKTYLKTGGIILIDSPTNNESLVDSIKDIATKELETDLQSWQELSRNHPLRTQPFLFASLSNINQSLIQIWQGGGIILVTGTLSNAWGLDDESLNRNDIRIAQELGINFLHFALRRRQMTQLIQ
;
A
#
# COMPACT_ATOMS: atom_id res chain seq x y z
N MET A 1 2.25 20.25 13.01
CA MET A 1 3.11 19.64 11.99
C MET A 1 2.33 19.68 10.69
N GLN A 2 2.64 20.62 9.79
CA GLN A 2 2.00 20.64 8.46
C GLN A 2 2.58 19.46 7.68
N ALA A 3 1.75 18.46 7.38
CA ALA A 3 2.14 17.41 6.44
C ALA A 3 2.22 18.05 5.05
N GLU A 4 3.39 17.99 4.42
CA GLU A 4 3.52 18.38 3.01
C GLU A 4 2.58 17.48 2.20
N THR A 5 1.62 18.10 1.52
CA THR A 5 0.56 17.40 0.78
C THR A 5 0.97 17.24 -0.69
N GLU A 6 2.19 16.75 -0.92
CA GLU A 6 2.76 16.70 -2.27
C GLU A 6 3.00 15.28 -2.75
N ILE A 7 2.35 14.93 -3.86
CA ILE A 7 2.63 13.73 -4.64
C ILE A 7 3.84 14.04 -5.51
N ARG A 8 4.88 13.20 -5.44
CA ARG A 8 6.11 13.36 -6.21
C ARG A 8 6.63 12.00 -6.66
N GLN A 9 7.28 11.99 -7.83
CA GLN A 9 8.03 10.82 -8.27
C GLN A 9 9.26 10.66 -7.35
N ALA A 10 9.51 9.43 -6.91
CA ALA A 10 10.66 9.09 -6.09
C ALA A 10 11.54 8.06 -6.81
N SER A 11 12.84 8.08 -6.54
CA SER A 11 13.82 7.15 -7.12
C SER A 11 14.51 6.36 -6.01
N LEU A 12 14.45 5.04 -6.10
CA LEU A 12 15.05 4.13 -5.12
C LEU A 12 16.59 4.11 -5.19
N GLU A 13 17.17 4.46 -6.35
CA GLU A 13 18.63 4.60 -6.53
C GLU A 13 19.26 5.61 -5.58
N ARG A 14 18.49 6.61 -5.14
CA ARG A 14 18.92 7.64 -4.19
C ARG A 14 18.11 7.48 -2.90
N SER A 15 18.57 6.64 -1.98
CA SER A 15 17.87 6.32 -0.71
C SER A 15 17.46 7.55 0.12
N LYS A 16 18.23 8.64 0.09
CA LYS A 16 17.86 9.91 0.77
C LYS A 16 16.63 10.59 0.14
N SER A 17 16.32 10.29 -1.12
CA SER A 17 15.20 10.90 -1.84
C SER A 17 13.85 10.35 -1.41
N ILE A 18 13.78 9.09 -0.94
CA ILE A 18 12.54 8.49 -0.43
C ILE A 18 12.30 8.76 1.05
N ALA A 19 13.34 9.19 1.77
CA ALA A 19 13.28 9.43 3.20
C ALA A 19 12.12 10.35 3.63
N PRO A 20 11.71 11.41 2.91
CA PRO A 20 10.62 12.28 3.35
C PRO A 20 9.20 11.68 3.26
N TYR A 21 8.97 10.64 2.45
CA TYR A 21 7.60 10.19 2.15
C TYR A 21 7.01 9.25 3.20
N ASP A 22 5.77 9.48 3.61
CA ASP A 22 5.05 8.55 4.49
C ASP A 22 4.65 7.25 3.78
N LEU A 23 4.39 7.33 2.48
CA LEU A 23 3.99 6.21 1.64
C LEU A 23 4.68 6.28 0.27
N LEU A 24 5.21 5.14 -0.19
CA LEU A 24 5.65 4.93 -1.57
C LEU A 24 4.58 4.10 -2.29
N TYR A 25 4.14 4.58 -3.45
CA TYR A 25 3.22 3.86 -4.32
C TYR A 25 4.01 3.16 -5.43
N LEU A 26 3.82 1.85 -5.58
CA LEU A 26 4.37 1.02 -6.64
C LEU A 26 3.22 0.41 -7.42
N ALA A 27 3.20 0.63 -8.73
CA ALA A 27 2.24 0.01 -9.62
C ALA A 27 2.79 -1.33 -10.16
N ASP A 28 1.94 -2.35 -10.16
CA ASP A 28 2.18 -3.65 -10.78
C ASP A 28 3.52 -4.30 -10.37
N TRP A 29 4.34 -4.66 -11.36
CA TRP A 29 5.55 -5.47 -11.25
C TRP A 29 6.78 -4.73 -10.70
N GLN A 30 6.66 -3.43 -10.40
CA GLN A 30 7.83 -2.60 -10.04
C GLN A 30 8.65 -3.16 -8.89
N ILE A 31 8.03 -3.83 -7.91
CA ILE A 31 8.75 -4.44 -6.79
C ILE A 31 9.57 -5.68 -7.19
N VAL A 32 9.14 -6.39 -8.25
CA VAL A 32 9.81 -7.60 -8.75
C VAL A 32 11.06 -7.25 -9.56
N GLU A 33 11.10 -6.03 -10.12
CA GLU A 33 12.19 -5.55 -10.98
C GLU A 33 13.32 -4.84 -10.22
N LEU A 34 13.19 -4.68 -8.90
CA LEU A 34 14.18 -3.95 -8.09
C LEU A 34 15.51 -4.68 -8.02
N ASN A 35 16.59 -3.94 -8.19
CA ASN A 35 17.94 -4.45 -7.95
C ASN A 35 18.32 -4.41 -6.46
N ASP A 36 19.44 -5.04 -6.09
CA ASP A 36 19.89 -5.13 -4.70
C ASP A 36 20.04 -3.75 -4.01
N PRO A 37 20.64 -2.71 -4.64
CA PRO A 37 20.65 -1.35 -4.09
C PRO A 37 19.26 -0.78 -3.77
N GLU A 38 18.31 -0.92 -4.69
CA GLU A 38 16.95 -0.40 -4.52
C GLU A 38 16.20 -1.17 -3.43
N MET A 39 16.36 -2.49 -3.39
CA MET A 39 15.81 -3.35 -2.35
C MET A 39 16.39 -2.98 -0.97
N SER A 40 17.69 -2.71 -0.88
CA SER A 40 18.33 -2.23 0.35
C SER A 40 17.80 -0.86 0.80
N ALA A 41 17.54 0.04 -0.16
CA ALA A 41 16.90 1.33 0.12
C ALA A 41 15.48 1.15 0.68
N LEU A 42 14.68 0.24 0.12
CA LEU A 42 13.35 -0.10 0.65
C LEU A 42 13.40 -0.71 2.04
N LYS A 43 14.30 -1.67 2.30
CA LYS A 43 14.50 -2.25 3.64
C LYS A 43 14.82 -1.15 4.67
N THR A 44 15.66 -0.20 4.30
CA THR A 44 16.00 0.96 5.15
C THR A 44 14.78 1.87 5.36
N TYR A 45 14.03 2.15 4.31
CA TYR A 45 12.83 2.98 4.36
C TYR A 45 11.75 2.39 5.28
N LEU A 46 11.46 1.10 5.18
CA LEU A 46 10.47 0.41 6.03
C LEU A 46 10.84 0.49 7.53
N LYS A 47 12.13 0.46 7.86
CA LYS A 47 12.63 0.63 9.24
C LYS A 47 12.37 2.01 9.84
N THR A 48 12.15 3.03 9.00
CA THR A 48 11.77 4.39 9.44
C THR A 48 10.27 4.51 9.73
N GLY A 49 9.50 3.45 9.53
CA GLY A 49 8.05 3.44 9.68
C GLY A 49 7.30 3.83 8.40
N GLY A 50 8.01 4.03 7.29
CA GLY A 50 7.42 4.24 5.98
C GLY A 50 6.58 3.04 5.51
N ILE A 51 5.69 3.30 4.55
CA ILE A 51 4.81 2.28 3.97
C ILE A 51 5.02 2.16 2.46
N ILE A 52 4.96 0.93 1.96
CA ILE A 52 4.93 0.65 0.53
C ILE A 52 3.52 0.15 0.20
N LEU A 53 2.82 0.87 -0.67
CA LEU A 53 1.57 0.43 -1.28
C LEU A 53 1.89 -0.14 -2.65
N ILE A 54 1.66 -1.44 -2.83
CA ILE A 54 1.80 -2.14 -4.10
C ILE A 54 0.40 -2.35 -4.63
N ASP A 55 0.10 -1.74 -5.77
CA ASP A 55 -1.19 -1.85 -6.43
C ASP A 55 -1.08 -2.67 -7.71
N SER A 56 -1.78 -3.80 -7.76
CA SER A 56 -1.85 -4.70 -8.91
C SER A 56 -3.29 -4.72 -9.44
N PRO A 57 -3.65 -3.82 -10.38
CA PRO A 57 -5.00 -3.76 -10.96
C PRO A 57 -5.49 -5.08 -11.56
N THR A 58 -4.56 -5.95 -11.97
CA THR A 58 -4.87 -7.31 -12.40
C THR A 58 -4.86 -8.30 -11.21
N ASN A 59 -5.86 -9.19 -11.15
CA ASN A 59 -5.87 -10.33 -10.23
C ASN A 59 -4.95 -11.44 -10.76
N ASN A 60 -3.65 -11.15 -10.83
CA ASN A 60 -2.62 -12.10 -11.25
C ASN A 60 -2.06 -12.84 -10.03
N GLU A 61 -2.54 -14.06 -9.80
CA GLU A 61 -2.11 -14.89 -8.66
C GLU A 61 -0.59 -15.13 -8.64
N SER A 62 0.03 -15.33 -9.80
CA SER A 62 1.49 -15.54 -9.88
C SER A 62 2.29 -14.31 -9.44
N LEU A 63 1.77 -13.09 -9.70
CA LEU A 63 2.38 -11.86 -9.23
C LEU A 63 2.21 -11.72 -7.71
N VAL A 64 1.01 -12.01 -7.19
CA VAL A 64 0.74 -12.01 -5.75
C VAL A 64 1.69 -12.94 -5.00
N ASP A 65 1.89 -14.14 -5.52
CA ASP A 65 2.80 -15.12 -4.91
C ASP A 65 4.26 -14.65 -4.99
N SER A 66 4.68 -14.04 -6.10
CA SER A 66 6.02 -13.45 -6.22
C SER A 66 6.24 -12.31 -5.22
N ILE A 67 5.24 -11.46 -5.00
CA ILE A 67 5.31 -10.35 -4.03
C ILE A 67 5.35 -10.90 -2.60
N LYS A 68 4.56 -11.93 -2.28
CA LYS A 68 4.62 -12.61 -0.98
C LYS A 68 5.98 -13.24 -0.74
N ASP A 69 6.54 -13.89 -1.76
CA ASP A 69 7.88 -14.47 -1.69
C ASP A 69 8.96 -13.41 -1.43
N ILE A 70 8.89 -12.26 -2.10
CA ILE A 70 9.78 -11.11 -1.84
C ILE A 70 9.56 -10.59 -0.41
N ALA A 71 8.32 -10.44 0.04
CA ALA A 71 8.01 -9.98 1.38
C ALA A 71 8.65 -10.89 2.45
N THR A 72 8.51 -12.21 2.31
CA THR A 72 9.05 -13.17 3.28
C THR A 72 10.57 -13.29 3.17
N LYS A 73 11.12 -13.44 1.96
CA LYS A 73 12.55 -13.75 1.74
C LYS A 73 13.45 -12.52 1.83
N GLU A 74 13.01 -11.39 1.28
CA GLU A 74 13.80 -10.17 1.23
C GLU A 74 13.45 -9.18 2.32
N LEU A 75 12.16 -9.02 2.63
CA LEU A 75 11.69 -8.00 3.58
C LEU A 75 11.41 -8.56 4.98
N GLU A 76 11.68 -9.85 5.20
CA GLU A 76 11.56 -10.55 6.47
C GLU A 76 10.17 -10.36 7.13
N THR A 77 9.11 -10.36 6.32
CA THR A 77 7.75 -10.15 6.80
C THR A 77 6.74 -11.04 6.08
N ASP A 78 5.72 -11.48 6.82
CA ASP A 78 4.61 -12.22 6.26
C ASP A 78 3.41 -11.30 6.04
N LEU A 79 2.79 -11.43 4.87
CA LEU A 79 1.61 -10.66 4.51
C LEU A 79 0.35 -11.39 4.94
N GLN A 80 -0.44 -10.77 5.81
CA GLN A 80 -1.73 -11.27 6.27
C GLN A 80 -2.83 -10.74 5.37
N SER A 81 -3.75 -11.60 4.95
CA SER A 81 -4.94 -11.20 4.21
C SER A 81 -5.87 -10.32 5.05
N TRP A 82 -6.72 -9.54 4.38
CA TRP A 82 -7.71 -8.68 5.04
C TRP A 82 -8.57 -9.42 6.09
N GLN A 83 -8.92 -10.68 5.81
CA GLN A 83 -9.74 -11.52 6.68
C GLN A 83 -9.00 -11.91 7.98
N GLU A 84 -7.67 -12.04 7.90
CA GLU A 84 -6.80 -12.38 9.03
C GLU A 84 -6.46 -11.16 9.88
N LEU A 85 -6.57 -9.93 9.33
CA LEU A 85 -6.37 -8.71 10.08
C LEU A 85 -7.37 -8.60 11.25
N SER A 86 -6.83 -8.24 12.42
CA SER A 86 -7.64 -7.95 13.61
C SER A 86 -8.81 -7.02 13.28
N ARG A 87 -9.98 -7.25 13.89
CA ARG A 87 -11.18 -6.41 13.68
C ARG A 87 -10.98 -4.94 14.04
N ASN A 88 -10.01 -4.66 14.92
CA ASN A 88 -9.63 -3.32 15.35
C ASN A 88 -8.42 -2.78 14.59
N HIS A 89 -7.97 -3.45 13.53
CA HIS A 89 -6.82 -3.00 12.75
C HIS A 89 -7.10 -1.61 12.16
N PRO A 90 -6.15 -0.65 12.21
CA PRO A 90 -6.40 0.72 11.75
C PRO A 90 -6.84 0.81 10.30
N LEU A 91 -6.30 -0.03 9.40
CA LEU A 91 -6.76 -0.10 7.99
C LEU A 91 -8.24 -0.42 7.85
N ARG A 92 -8.83 -1.16 8.81
CA ARG A 92 -10.25 -1.52 8.80
C ARG A 92 -11.13 -0.48 9.47
N THR A 93 -10.57 0.42 10.26
CA THR A 93 -11.36 1.23 11.20
C THR A 93 -11.10 2.72 11.12
N GLN A 94 -10.05 3.18 10.43
CA GLN A 94 -9.64 4.58 10.47
C GLN A 94 -9.12 5.14 9.13
N PRO A 95 -9.58 6.35 8.74
CA PRO A 95 -10.68 7.10 9.37
C PRO A 95 -12.08 6.53 9.04
N PHE A 96 -12.19 5.68 8.03
CA PHE A 96 -13.44 5.04 7.62
C PHE A 96 -13.49 3.57 8.05
N LEU A 97 -14.67 3.11 8.44
CA LEU A 97 -14.89 1.72 8.87
C LEU A 97 -15.20 0.82 7.67
N PHE A 98 -14.38 -0.22 7.49
CA PHE A 98 -14.57 -1.30 6.52
C PHE A 98 -14.71 -2.64 7.25
N ALA A 99 -15.96 -3.03 7.53
CA ALA A 99 -16.27 -4.34 8.08
C ALA A 99 -15.86 -5.47 7.12
N SER A 100 -15.96 -5.25 5.81
CA SER A 100 -15.51 -6.13 4.73
C SER A 100 -15.00 -5.30 3.55
N LEU A 101 -14.19 -5.92 2.70
CA LEU A 101 -13.88 -5.34 1.39
C LEU A 101 -15.14 -5.39 0.52
N SER A 102 -15.41 -4.29 -0.18
CA SER A 102 -16.52 -4.17 -1.12
C SER A 102 -16.00 -4.36 -2.53
N ASN A 103 -16.87 -4.83 -3.44
CA ASN A 103 -16.52 -4.89 -4.84
C ASN A 103 -16.45 -3.48 -5.43
N ILE A 104 -15.52 -3.26 -6.35
CA ILE A 104 -15.39 -2.04 -7.16
C ILE A 104 -15.55 -2.48 -8.60
N ASN A 105 -16.51 -1.89 -9.34
CA ASN A 105 -16.82 -2.28 -10.71
C ASN A 105 -17.07 -3.80 -10.88
N GLN A 106 -17.81 -4.41 -9.93
CA GLN A 106 -18.07 -5.86 -9.88
C GLN A 106 -16.82 -6.74 -9.68
N SER A 107 -15.62 -6.16 -9.58
CA SER A 107 -14.38 -6.87 -9.26
C SER A 107 -14.14 -6.89 -7.75
N LEU A 108 -13.73 -8.04 -7.24
CA LEU A 108 -13.34 -8.18 -5.84
C LEU A 108 -11.93 -7.63 -5.65
N ILE A 109 -11.78 -6.64 -4.79
CA ILE A 109 -10.48 -6.21 -4.31
C ILE A 109 -9.99 -7.17 -3.22
N GLN A 110 -8.70 -7.47 -3.24
CA GLN A 110 -8.04 -8.22 -2.17
C GLN A 110 -6.91 -7.37 -1.60
N ILE A 111 -6.70 -7.47 -0.30
CA ILE A 111 -5.67 -6.72 0.41
C ILE A 111 -4.91 -7.67 1.30
N TRP A 112 -3.58 -7.55 1.26
CA TRP A 112 -2.69 -8.14 2.25
C TRP A 112 -1.83 -7.06 2.88
N GLN A 113 -1.46 -7.26 4.15
CA GLN A 113 -0.67 -6.31 4.90
C GLN A 113 0.33 -7.03 5.82
N GLY A 114 1.55 -6.50 5.88
CA GLY A 114 2.60 -6.99 6.77
C GLY A 114 3.85 -6.12 6.67
N GLY A 115 4.59 -5.92 7.76
CA GLY A 115 5.92 -5.27 7.71
C GLY A 115 5.99 -3.82 7.22
N GLY A 116 4.86 -3.14 7.00
CA GLY A 116 4.81 -1.82 6.35
C GLY A 116 4.52 -1.90 4.84
N ILE A 117 4.22 -3.09 4.33
CA ILE A 117 3.72 -3.33 2.97
C ILE A 117 2.21 -3.44 3.03
N ILE A 118 1.54 -2.81 2.07
CA ILE A 118 0.13 -3.03 1.73
C ILE A 118 0.12 -3.50 0.28
N LEU A 119 -0.30 -4.73 0.04
CA LEU A 119 -0.54 -5.27 -1.30
C LEU A 119 -2.03 -5.19 -1.59
N VAL A 120 -2.40 -4.56 -2.69
CA VAL A 120 -3.76 -4.51 -3.21
C VAL A 120 -3.81 -5.20 -4.56
N THR A 121 -4.82 -6.04 -4.77
CA THR A 121 -5.16 -6.55 -6.10
C THR A 121 -6.59 -6.20 -6.48
N GLY A 122 -6.84 -6.12 -7.78
CA GLY A 122 -8.12 -5.72 -8.35
C GLY A 122 -8.19 -4.24 -8.64
N THR A 123 -9.34 -3.77 -9.12
CA THR A 123 -9.48 -2.48 -9.83
C THR A 123 -9.57 -1.24 -8.93
N LEU A 124 -8.87 -1.23 -7.79
CA LEU A 124 -8.93 -0.13 -6.84
C LEU A 124 -8.44 1.19 -7.47
N SER A 125 -7.31 1.17 -8.15
CA SER A 125 -6.73 2.37 -8.74
C SER A 125 -7.45 2.86 -9.99
N ASN A 126 -8.15 1.98 -10.72
CA ASN A 126 -9.07 2.39 -11.78
C ASN A 126 -10.15 3.35 -11.22
N ALA A 127 -10.61 3.10 -9.99
CA ALA A 127 -11.58 3.97 -9.30
C ALA A 127 -11.02 5.31 -8.80
N TRP A 128 -9.71 5.52 -8.88
CA TRP A 128 -9.08 6.82 -8.67
C TRP A 128 -8.90 7.63 -9.97
N GLY A 129 -9.36 7.09 -11.10
CA GLY A 129 -9.32 7.78 -12.40
C GLY A 129 -8.09 7.44 -13.24
N LEU A 130 -7.46 6.28 -13.02
CA LEU A 130 -6.44 5.77 -13.95
C LEU A 130 -7.03 5.29 -15.28
N ASP A 131 -8.32 4.95 -15.32
CA ASP A 131 -9.06 4.58 -16.53
C ASP A 131 -10.30 5.44 -16.73
N ASP A 132 -10.70 5.61 -17.99
CA ASP A 132 -11.88 6.37 -18.45
C ASP A 132 -13.21 5.61 -18.24
N GLU A 133 -13.23 4.56 -17.43
CA GLU A 133 -14.46 3.81 -17.17
C GLU A 133 -15.47 4.62 -16.35
N SER A 134 -16.73 4.61 -16.80
CA SER A 134 -17.83 5.27 -16.10
C SER A 134 -18.20 4.49 -14.84
N LEU A 135 -17.45 4.69 -13.76
CA LEU A 135 -17.72 4.08 -12.47
C LEU A 135 -18.89 4.78 -11.77
N ASN A 136 -19.67 3.99 -11.01
CA ASN A 136 -20.72 4.56 -10.19
C ASN A 136 -20.09 5.37 -9.03
N ARG A 137 -20.81 6.39 -8.54
CA ARG A 137 -20.30 7.26 -7.46
C ARG A 137 -19.97 6.51 -6.17
N ASN A 138 -20.65 5.40 -5.89
CA ASN A 138 -20.42 4.62 -4.68
C ASN A 138 -19.08 3.87 -4.76
N ASP A 139 -18.71 3.33 -5.91
CA ASP A 139 -17.44 2.65 -6.15
C ASP A 139 -16.26 3.64 -6.02
N ILE A 140 -16.40 4.82 -6.62
CA ILE A 140 -15.42 5.91 -6.47
C ILE A 140 -15.26 6.30 -5.00
N ARG A 141 -16.38 6.47 -4.27
CA ARG A 141 -16.36 6.80 -2.84
C ARG A 141 -15.67 5.70 -2.02
N ILE A 142 -15.99 4.44 -2.25
CA ILE A 142 -15.35 3.30 -1.57
C ILE A 142 -13.84 3.32 -1.79
N ALA A 143 -13.41 3.51 -3.04
CA ALA A 143 -12.00 3.57 -3.38
C ALA A 143 -11.30 4.75 -2.71
N GLN A 144 -11.93 5.94 -2.69
CA GLN A 144 -11.40 7.13 -2.04
C GLN A 144 -11.29 6.94 -0.52
N GLU A 145 -12.34 6.44 0.13
CA GLU A 145 -12.36 6.16 1.58
C GLU A 145 -11.26 5.16 1.95
N LEU A 146 -11.06 4.11 1.16
CA LEU A 146 -10.01 3.12 1.38
C LEU A 146 -8.60 3.70 1.14
N GLY A 147 -8.42 4.51 0.09
CA GLY A 147 -7.17 5.24 -0.14
C GLY A 147 -6.82 6.18 1.02
N ILE A 148 -7.81 6.86 1.58
CA ILE A 148 -7.63 7.70 2.78
C ILE A 148 -7.24 6.84 3.99
N ASN A 149 -7.81 5.65 4.17
CA ASN A 149 -7.37 4.72 5.22
C ASN A 149 -5.89 4.33 5.05
N PHE A 150 -5.42 4.09 3.82
CA PHE A 150 -4.00 3.78 3.56
C PHE A 150 -3.09 4.94 3.93
N LEU A 151 -3.41 6.16 3.48
CA LEU A 151 -2.63 7.35 3.79
C LEU A 151 -2.60 7.65 5.30
N HIS A 152 -3.75 7.53 5.96
CA HIS A 152 -3.85 7.73 7.41
C HIS A 152 -3.04 6.68 8.18
N PHE A 153 -3.07 5.42 7.74
CA PHE A 153 -2.27 4.36 8.35
C PHE A 153 -0.77 4.58 8.15
N ALA A 154 -0.33 5.00 6.96
CA ALA A 154 1.06 5.30 6.66
C ALA A 154 1.61 6.42 7.55
N LEU A 155 0.89 7.55 7.62
CA LEU A 155 1.24 8.67 8.49
C LEU A 155 1.33 8.25 9.97
N ARG A 156 0.32 7.50 10.46
CA ARG A 156 0.28 7.06 11.85
C ARG A 156 1.42 6.10 12.18
N ARG A 157 1.71 5.13 11.29
CA ARG A 157 2.82 4.18 11.47
C ARG A 157 4.15 4.94 11.58
N ARG A 158 4.39 5.87 10.67
CA ARG A 158 5.61 6.66 10.63
C ARG A 158 5.80 7.51 11.90
N GLN A 159 4.75 8.21 12.33
CA GLN A 159 4.78 8.98 13.58
C GLN A 159 5.10 8.08 14.79
N MET A 160 4.47 6.91 14.91
CA MET A 160 4.73 5.99 16.02
C MET A 160 6.16 5.46 15.99
N THR A 161 6.70 5.10 14.83
CA THR A 161 8.08 4.62 14.72
C THR A 161 9.09 5.71 15.10
N GLN A 162 8.87 6.96 14.68
CA GLN A 162 9.73 8.08 15.03
C GLN A 162 9.70 8.44 16.52
N LEU A 163 8.62 8.12 17.24
CA LEU A 163 8.53 8.32 18.69
C LEU A 163 9.27 7.25 19.51
N ILE A 164 9.59 6.11 18.90
CA ILE A 164 10.27 4.97 19.55
C ILE A 164 11.79 5.03 19.34
N GLN A 165 12.27 5.79 18.35
CA GLN A 165 13.68 5.99 18.03
C GLN A 165 14.28 7.16 18.84
#